data_AF-A0A2R6DZV0-F1
#
_entry.id   AF-A0A2R6DZV0-F1
#
_cell.length_a   1.000
_cell.length_b   1.000
_cell.length_c   1.000
_cell.angle_alpha   90.00
_cell.angle_beta   90.00
_cell.angle_gamma   90.00
#
_symmetry.space_group_name_H-M   'P 1'
#
loop_
_entity.id
_entity.type
_entity.pdbx_description
1 polymer ?
#
loop_
_entity_poly.entity_id
_entity_poly.type
_entity_poly.pdbx_seq_one_letter_code
_entity_poly.pdbx_strand_id
1 'polypeptide(L)'
;MRRTLAAVVALTLLSGPAVGVASAAHEEPDRTVVGFELDPRGSATVYHTTAFDLSNDEEQATYRRYADNESRRAAFRDEVVADLRAAAENGSAATGYDMTIRNATVRTHEAEGFGRVVVRVDWHALAYYDERRVIVFEPFRAGYRPDRDVAIHGPEGYRRNRTAPQPIRARRNSILISTRTSDLSNFFAEFVDPDAATPTATATPTATTTATPPGDGGAGDAGVALRAVVLALLPAALFVAAMGRD
;
A
#
# COMPACT_ATOMS: atom_id res chain seq x y z
N MET A 1 -46.48 40.68 15.83
CA MET A 1 -45.20 40.94 15.13
C MET A 1 -44.45 39.63 15.01
N ARG A 2 -44.37 39.09 13.78
CA ARG A 2 -43.73 37.81 13.45
C ARG A 2 -42.22 38.04 13.30
N ARG A 3 -41.38 37.38 14.11
CA ARG A 3 -39.92 37.44 13.97
C ARG A 3 -39.46 36.29 13.06
N THR A 4 -38.77 36.69 12.02
CA THR A 4 -38.32 35.93 10.85
C THR A 4 -37.13 35.02 11.14
N LEU A 5 -37.07 33.94 10.35
CA LEU A 5 -36.06 32.88 10.33
C LEU A 5 -34.62 33.39 10.11
N ALA A 6 -33.65 32.71 10.73
CA ALA A 6 -32.30 32.56 10.21
C ALA A 6 -32.09 31.08 9.89
N ALA A 7 -32.17 30.72 8.61
CA ALA A 7 -31.88 29.38 8.12
C ALA A 7 -30.38 29.28 7.80
N VAL A 8 -29.69 28.39 8.52
CA VAL A 8 -28.29 28.01 8.25
C VAL A 8 -28.28 27.18 6.97
N VAL A 9 -27.59 27.66 5.94
CA VAL A 9 -27.38 26.93 4.69
C VAL A 9 -26.24 25.93 4.91
N ALA A 10 -26.58 24.65 5.06
CA ALA A 10 -25.64 23.54 5.03
C ALA A 10 -25.19 23.30 3.58
N LEU A 11 -23.91 23.52 3.30
CA LEU A 11 -23.30 23.25 2.02
C LEU A 11 -22.92 21.76 1.93
N THR A 12 -23.86 20.91 1.54
CA THR A 12 -23.60 19.50 1.18
C THR A 12 -22.89 19.45 -0.17
N LEU A 13 -21.55 19.41 -0.13
CA LEU A 13 -20.71 19.09 -1.28
C LEU A 13 -20.51 17.58 -1.41
N LEU A 14 -20.75 17.10 -2.63
CA LEU A 14 -20.79 15.73 -3.11
C LEU A 14 -19.76 14.78 -2.48
N SER A 15 -20.25 13.73 -1.83
CA SER A 15 -19.46 12.55 -1.46
C SER A 15 -19.91 11.38 -2.35
N GLY A 16 -19.09 11.00 -3.32
CA GLY A 16 -19.23 9.70 -3.97
C GLY A 16 -18.97 8.58 -2.95
N PRO A 17 -19.52 7.37 -3.15
CA PRO A 17 -19.36 6.29 -2.20
C PRO A 17 -17.94 5.71 -2.31
N ALA A 18 -17.00 6.25 -1.55
CA ALA A 18 -15.70 5.61 -1.29
C ALA A 18 -15.89 4.51 -0.23
N VAL A 19 -16.61 3.44 -0.59
CA VAL A 19 -17.04 2.38 0.37
C VAL A 19 -15.85 1.53 0.88
N GLY A 20 -14.70 1.56 0.20
CA GLY A 20 -13.54 0.77 0.61
C GLY A 20 -12.67 1.42 1.70
N VAL A 21 -12.66 2.76 1.77
CA VAL A 21 -11.45 3.49 2.17
C VAL A 21 -11.57 4.28 3.48
N ALA A 22 -12.80 4.57 3.91
CA ALA A 22 -13.03 4.98 5.28
C ALA A 22 -12.81 3.79 6.23
N SER A 23 -13.14 2.57 5.82
CA SER A 23 -13.29 1.41 6.70
C SER A 23 -12.01 0.96 7.40
N ALA A 24 -10.81 1.07 6.82
CA ALA A 24 -9.57 0.58 7.46
C ALA A 24 -9.20 1.32 8.76
N ALA A 25 -9.12 2.65 8.65
CA ALA A 25 -8.79 3.54 9.76
C ALA A 25 -10.03 3.84 10.63
N HIS A 26 -11.25 3.64 10.11
CA HIS A 26 -12.52 3.83 10.82
C HIS A 26 -13.02 2.55 11.52
N GLU A 27 -12.64 1.34 11.11
CA GLU A 27 -12.96 0.06 11.78
C GLU A 27 -12.19 -0.12 13.10
N GLU A 28 -11.18 0.72 13.36
CA GLU A 28 -10.44 0.75 14.63
C GLU A 28 -10.63 2.14 15.29
N PRO A 29 -11.86 2.46 15.74
CA PRO A 29 -12.28 3.77 16.25
C PRO A 29 -11.58 4.19 17.55
N ASP A 30 -10.84 3.29 18.19
CA ASP A 30 -10.01 3.50 19.37
C ASP A 30 -8.50 3.53 19.09
N ARG A 31 -8.05 3.31 17.85
CA ARG A 31 -6.61 3.17 17.54
C ARG A 31 -5.99 4.34 16.78
N THR A 32 -4.75 4.60 17.16
CA THR A 32 -3.78 5.38 16.39
C THR A 32 -3.12 4.46 15.36
N VAL A 33 -3.33 4.75 14.08
CA VAL A 33 -2.99 3.87 12.95
C VAL A 33 -2.51 4.70 11.76
N VAL A 34 -1.63 4.12 10.95
CA VAL A 34 -1.36 4.58 9.59
C VAL A 34 -1.99 3.58 8.60
N GLY A 35 -2.93 4.07 7.78
CA GLY A 35 -3.70 3.28 6.82
C GLY A 35 -3.26 3.53 5.39
N PHE A 36 -3.12 2.47 4.59
CA PHE A 36 -2.80 2.52 3.17
C PHE A 36 -3.90 1.87 2.34
N GLU A 37 -4.29 2.57 1.29
CA GLU A 37 -5.45 2.24 0.46
C GLU A 37 -5.00 2.14 -0.98
N LEU A 38 -4.68 0.92 -1.41
CA LEU A 38 -4.00 0.67 -2.67
C LEU A 38 -4.95 0.78 -3.86
N ASP A 39 -4.48 1.43 -4.92
CA ASP A 39 -5.09 1.42 -6.25
C ASP A 39 -4.48 0.28 -7.09
N PRO A 40 -5.20 -0.29 -8.09
CA PRO A 40 -4.65 -1.31 -8.99
C PRO A 40 -3.37 -0.89 -9.71
N ARG A 41 -3.08 0.41 -9.84
CA ARG A 41 -1.86 0.97 -10.44
C ARG A 41 -0.75 1.27 -9.43
N GLY A 42 -0.81 0.65 -8.25
CA GLY A 42 0.25 0.72 -7.24
C GLY A 42 0.42 2.09 -6.57
N SER A 43 -0.50 3.03 -6.76
CA SER A 43 -0.59 4.23 -5.92
C SER A 43 -1.42 3.92 -4.67
N ALA A 44 -1.40 4.81 -3.68
CA ALA A 44 -2.23 4.68 -2.50
C ALA A 44 -2.78 6.01 -2.00
N THR A 45 -3.95 5.98 -1.38
CA THR A 45 -4.32 7.02 -0.41
C THR A 45 -3.80 6.60 0.96
N VAL A 46 -3.17 7.52 1.68
CA VAL A 46 -2.61 7.27 3.01
C VAL A 46 -3.37 8.09 4.03
N TYR A 47 -3.72 7.46 5.14
CA TYR A 47 -4.40 8.06 6.29
C TYR A 47 -3.53 7.92 7.52
N HIS A 48 -3.04 9.04 8.02
CA HIS A 48 -2.38 9.09 9.32
C HIS A 48 -3.38 9.55 10.37
N THR A 49 -3.79 8.62 11.23
CA THR A 49 -4.85 8.85 12.22
C THR A 49 -4.27 8.84 13.63
N THR A 50 -4.58 9.89 14.39
CA THR A 50 -4.38 9.95 15.84
C THR A 50 -5.74 10.02 16.51
N ALA A 51 -6.01 9.08 17.41
CA ALA A 51 -7.24 8.98 18.18
C ALA A 51 -7.00 9.44 19.63
N PHE A 52 -8.02 10.06 20.23
CA PHE A 52 -8.05 10.56 21.59
C PHE A 52 -9.33 10.07 22.27
N ASP A 53 -9.22 9.40 23.40
CA ASP A 53 -10.36 8.99 24.23
C ASP A 53 -10.98 10.23 24.89
N LEU A 54 -12.22 10.55 24.52
CA LEU A 54 -12.91 11.75 25.02
C LEU A 54 -13.48 11.56 26.43
N SER A 55 -13.46 10.35 26.96
CA SER A 55 -13.77 10.07 28.37
C SER A 55 -12.61 10.41 29.31
N ASN A 56 -11.39 10.53 28.76
CA ASN A 56 -10.21 11.00 29.48
C ASN A 56 -10.07 12.53 29.31
N ASP A 57 -10.07 13.28 30.42
CA ASP A 57 -10.03 14.75 30.40
C ASP A 57 -8.78 15.33 29.72
N GLU A 58 -7.62 14.69 29.87
CA GLU A 58 -6.35 15.14 29.29
C GLU A 58 -6.33 14.94 27.76
N GLU A 59 -6.80 13.77 27.32
CA GLU A 59 -6.92 13.44 25.89
C GLU A 59 -8.00 14.30 25.22
N GLN A 60 -9.15 14.49 25.87
CA GLN A 60 -10.20 15.40 25.42
C GLN A 60 -9.68 16.83 25.26
N ALA A 61 -8.95 17.36 26.26
CA ALA A 61 -8.35 18.68 26.17
C ALA A 61 -7.33 18.78 25.03
N THR A 62 -6.54 17.72 24.80
CA THR A 62 -5.57 17.66 23.71
C THR A 62 -6.25 17.65 22.34
N TYR A 63 -7.29 16.85 22.16
CA TYR A 63 -8.09 16.82 20.93
C TYR A 63 -8.72 18.19 20.63
N ARG A 64 -9.33 18.85 21.63
CA ARG A 64 -9.92 20.19 21.45
C ARG A 64 -8.92 21.22 20.92
N ARG A 65 -7.65 21.15 21.36
CA ARG A 65 -6.59 22.01 20.81
C ARG A 65 -6.40 21.81 19.31
N TYR A 66 -6.59 20.61 18.77
CA TYR A 66 -6.60 20.38 17.33
C TYR A 66 -7.93 20.80 16.70
N ALA A 67 -9.07 20.47 17.30
CA ALA A 67 -10.39 20.78 16.74
C ALA A 67 -10.65 22.29 16.59
N ASP A 68 -10.17 23.09 17.55
CA ASP A 68 -10.46 24.53 17.62
C ASP A 68 -9.37 25.41 16.99
N ASN A 69 -8.22 24.84 16.60
CA ASN A 69 -7.08 25.60 16.09
C ASN A 69 -6.62 25.12 14.72
N GLU A 70 -6.94 25.88 13.69
CA GLU A 70 -6.57 25.58 12.30
C GLU A 70 -5.05 25.58 12.08
N SER A 71 -4.33 26.54 12.65
CA SER A 71 -2.87 26.61 12.52
C SER A 71 -2.18 25.38 13.12
N ARG A 72 -2.69 24.86 14.25
CA ARG A 72 -2.19 23.61 14.84
C ARG A 72 -2.45 22.42 13.93
N ARG A 73 -3.64 22.31 13.33
CA ARG A 73 -3.93 21.23 12.37
C ARG A 73 -3.01 21.32 11.15
N ALA A 74 -2.80 22.51 10.62
CA ALA A 74 -1.91 22.74 9.49
C ALA A 74 -0.46 22.34 9.82
N ALA A 75 0.05 22.73 11.00
CA ALA A 75 1.38 22.33 11.45
C ALA A 75 1.52 20.80 11.56
N PHE A 76 0.53 20.12 12.14
CA PHE A 76 0.52 18.66 12.25
C PHE A 76 0.44 17.96 10.88
N ARG A 77 -0.35 18.50 9.96
CA ARG A 77 -0.36 18.03 8.56
C ARG A 77 1.02 18.13 7.94
N ASP A 78 1.68 19.27 8.11
CA ASP A 78 2.97 19.55 7.46
C ASP A 78 4.08 18.66 8.01
N GLU A 79 4.06 18.37 9.31
CA GLU A 79 4.93 17.37 9.96
C GLU A 79 4.74 15.98 9.35
N VAL A 80 3.51 15.46 9.34
CA VAL A 80 3.20 14.15 8.75
C VAL A 80 3.58 14.09 7.26
N VAL A 81 3.33 15.16 6.51
CA VAL A 81 3.68 15.22 5.08
C VAL A 81 5.19 15.23 4.87
N ALA A 82 5.96 15.91 5.73
CA ALA A 82 7.41 15.90 5.66
C ALA A 82 7.96 14.48 5.86
N ASP A 83 7.43 13.75 6.84
CA ASP A 83 7.83 12.36 7.11
C ASP A 83 7.53 11.45 5.92
N LEU A 84 6.32 11.56 5.34
CA LEU A 84 5.94 10.76 4.17
C LEU A 84 6.73 11.12 2.92
N ARG A 85 7.11 12.40 2.74
CA ARG A 85 7.97 12.83 1.63
C ARG A 85 9.38 12.25 1.75
N ALA A 86 9.97 12.32 2.95
CA ALA A 86 11.26 11.70 3.20
C ALA A 86 11.21 10.18 2.95
N ALA A 87 10.12 9.51 3.32
CA ALA A 87 9.90 8.11 3.02
C ALA A 87 9.80 7.84 1.50
N ALA A 88 9.06 8.66 0.76
CA ALA A 88 8.94 8.56 -0.70
C ALA A 88 10.28 8.81 -1.41
N GLU A 89 11.07 9.80 -0.99
CA GLU A 89 12.39 10.09 -1.55
C GLU A 89 13.36 8.91 -1.37
N ASN A 90 13.40 8.33 -0.17
CA ASN A 90 14.17 7.11 0.10
C ASN A 90 13.65 5.93 -0.75
N GLY A 91 12.32 5.81 -0.84
CA GLY A 91 11.58 4.94 -1.76
C GLY A 91 12.11 4.98 -3.18
N SER A 92 12.13 6.18 -3.74
CA SER A 92 12.54 6.44 -5.10
C SER A 92 13.99 6.07 -5.35
N ALA A 93 14.89 6.44 -4.43
CA ALA A 93 16.31 6.15 -4.54
C ALA A 93 16.60 4.63 -4.51
N ALA A 94 15.90 3.87 -3.68
CA ALA A 94 16.14 2.43 -3.53
C ALA A 94 15.54 1.59 -4.67
N THR A 95 14.42 2.03 -5.25
CA THR A 95 13.66 1.25 -6.24
C THR A 95 13.83 1.72 -7.68
N GLY A 96 14.25 2.97 -7.88
CA GLY A 96 14.25 3.63 -9.18
C GLY A 96 12.87 4.11 -9.64
N TYR A 97 11.83 4.01 -8.80
CA TYR A 97 10.49 4.54 -9.09
C TYR A 97 10.41 6.02 -8.70
N ASP A 98 9.62 6.82 -9.42
CA ASP A 98 9.36 8.21 -9.04
C ASP A 98 8.17 8.29 -8.07
N MET A 99 8.45 8.04 -6.78
CA MET A 99 7.46 8.13 -5.71
C MET A 99 7.25 9.58 -5.28
N THR A 100 5.98 10.01 -5.17
CA THR A 100 5.66 11.39 -4.76
C THR A 100 4.43 11.47 -3.84
N ILE A 101 4.47 12.41 -2.90
CA ILE A 101 3.35 12.73 -1.99
C ILE A 101 2.60 13.97 -2.45
N ARG A 102 1.27 13.88 -2.57
CA ARG A 102 0.40 14.95 -3.11
C ARG A 102 -0.88 15.10 -2.29
N ASN A 103 -1.63 16.17 -2.55
CA ASN A 103 -3.01 16.40 -2.10
C ASN A 103 -3.24 16.22 -0.58
N ALA A 104 -2.35 16.77 0.23
CA ALA A 104 -2.44 16.65 1.68
C ALA A 104 -3.60 17.48 2.28
N THR A 105 -4.40 16.84 3.11
CA THR A 105 -5.49 17.47 3.87
C THR A 105 -5.48 17.00 5.32
N VAL A 106 -6.05 17.79 6.23
CA VAL A 106 -6.20 17.43 7.64
C VAL A 106 -7.61 17.75 8.10
N ARG A 107 -8.22 16.83 8.86
CA ARG A 107 -9.58 16.96 9.38
C ARG A 107 -9.66 16.45 10.81
N THR A 108 -10.59 17.02 11.56
CA THR A 108 -10.99 16.53 12.88
C THR A 108 -12.43 16.05 12.83
N HIS A 109 -12.73 14.98 13.56
CA HIS A 109 -14.10 14.50 13.76
C HIS A 109 -14.19 13.71 15.06
N GLU A 110 -15.39 13.65 15.62
CA GLU A 110 -15.71 12.86 16.81
C GLU A 110 -16.65 11.72 16.42
N ALA A 111 -16.38 10.51 16.90
CA ALA A 111 -17.24 9.35 16.71
C ALA A 111 -17.00 8.36 17.84
N GLU A 112 -18.07 7.71 18.32
CA GLU A 112 -17.99 6.56 19.24
C GLU A 112 -17.19 6.81 20.53
N GLY A 113 -17.20 8.06 21.04
CA GLY A 113 -16.45 8.44 22.25
C GLY A 113 -14.99 8.82 22.00
N PHE A 114 -14.53 8.85 20.74
CA PHE A 114 -13.18 9.23 20.36
C PHE A 114 -13.16 10.50 19.50
N GLY A 115 -12.18 11.37 19.75
CA GLY A 115 -11.81 12.48 18.89
C GLY A 115 -10.67 12.05 17.97
N ARG A 116 -10.75 12.36 16.68
CA ARG A 116 -9.79 11.91 15.67
C ARG A 116 -9.22 13.08 14.89
N VAL A 117 -7.89 13.10 14.76
CA VAL A 117 -7.18 14.00 13.85
C VAL A 117 -6.61 13.13 12.73
N VAL A 118 -7.06 13.37 11.51
CA VAL A 118 -6.72 12.56 10.34
C VAL A 118 -6.04 13.42 9.29
N VAL A 119 -4.81 13.05 8.95
CA VAL A 119 -4.12 13.58 7.77
C VAL A 119 -4.31 12.58 6.63
N ARG A 120 -4.81 13.07 5.50
CA ARG A 120 -4.97 12.29 4.26
C ARG A 120 -3.99 12.82 3.22
N VAL A 121 -3.25 11.94 2.57
CA VAL A 121 -2.40 12.27 1.42
C VAL A 121 -2.55 11.24 0.31
N ASP A 122 -2.16 11.59 -0.91
CA ASP A 122 -2.02 10.64 -2.01
C ASP A 122 -0.53 10.32 -2.21
N TRP A 123 -0.19 9.03 -2.20
CA TRP A 123 1.15 8.50 -2.45
C TRP A 123 1.17 7.83 -3.83
N HIS A 124 1.87 8.45 -4.76
CA HIS A 124 2.03 7.92 -6.12
C HIS A 124 3.15 6.89 -6.20
N ALA A 125 2.93 5.80 -6.94
CA ALA A 125 3.91 4.73 -7.20
C ALA A 125 4.48 4.05 -5.93
N LEU A 126 3.66 3.90 -4.88
CA LEU A 126 4.03 3.23 -3.63
C LEU A 126 4.40 1.75 -3.82
N ALA A 127 3.66 1.06 -4.71
CA ALA A 127 3.66 -0.38 -4.82
C ALA A 127 4.00 -0.85 -6.23
N TYR A 128 4.59 -2.04 -6.33
CA TYR A 128 4.68 -2.74 -7.60
C TYR A 128 3.27 -3.19 -8.02
N TYR A 129 2.97 -3.13 -9.31
CA TYR A 129 1.72 -3.64 -9.85
C TYR A 129 1.90 -4.25 -11.23
N ASP A 130 1.03 -5.21 -11.54
CA ASP A 130 0.75 -5.68 -12.89
C ASP A 130 -0.74 -6.01 -13.03
N GLU A 131 -1.16 -6.58 -14.16
CA GLU A 131 -2.56 -6.92 -14.43
C GLU A 131 -3.21 -7.87 -13.42
N ARG A 132 -2.41 -8.60 -12.63
CA ARG A 132 -2.90 -9.66 -11.73
C ARG A 132 -2.73 -9.31 -10.26
N ARG A 133 -1.79 -8.43 -9.91
CA ARG A 133 -1.43 -8.21 -8.51
C ARG A 133 -0.89 -6.83 -8.23
N VAL A 134 -1.14 -6.37 -7.01
CA VAL A 134 -0.46 -5.23 -6.39
C VAL A 134 0.33 -5.76 -5.21
N ILE A 135 1.61 -5.41 -5.17
CA ILE A 135 2.54 -5.86 -4.14
C ILE A 135 3.23 -4.68 -3.49
N VAL A 136 3.13 -4.64 -2.18
CA VAL A 136 3.83 -3.69 -1.33
C VAL A 136 5.01 -4.40 -0.66
N PHE A 137 6.21 -3.84 -0.76
CA PHE A 137 7.46 -4.41 -0.23
C PHE A 137 8.13 -3.46 0.77
N GLU A 138 8.90 -4.03 1.72
CA GLU A 138 9.63 -3.46 2.87
C GLU A 138 8.96 -2.20 3.50
N PRO A 139 9.60 -1.33 4.32
CA PRO A 139 9.02 -0.07 4.81
C PRO A 139 8.96 0.99 3.69
N PHE A 140 8.30 0.59 2.61
CA PHE A 140 7.81 1.29 1.42
C PHE A 140 8.74 2.22 0.63
N ARG A 141 10.06 2.07 0.43
CA ARG A 141 11.14 1.08 0.70
C ARG A 141 12.44 1.91 0.64
N ALA A 142 13.24 2.15 1.67
CA ALA A 142 13.60 1.25 2.75
C ALA A 142 14.08 2.10 3.95
N GLY A 143 13.18 2.86 4.55
CA GLY A 143 13.52 3.69 5.71
C GLY A 143 12.33 4.21 6.52
N TYR A 144 11.10 4.00 6.07
CA TYR A 144 9.93 4.44 6.81
C TYR A 144 9.76 3.60 8.09
N ARG A 145 9.78 4.26 9.26
CA ARG A 145 9.55 3.57 10.53
C ARG A 145 8.25 4.08 11.12
N PRO A 146 7.10 3.47 10.75
CA PRO A 146 5.85 3.85 11.38
C PRO A 146 5.97 3.59 12.88
N ASP A 147 5.63 4.59 13.67
CA ASP A 147 5.60 4.58 15.13
C ASP A 147 4.29 4.01 15.68
N ARG A 148 3.40 3.56 14.78
CA ARG A 148 2.02 3.12 15.05
C ARG A 148 1.66 1.91 14.20
N ASP A 149 0.58 1.23 14.59
CA ASP A 149 0.08 0.08 13.84
C ASP A 149 -0.23 0.47 12.38
N VAL A 150 0.00 -0.47 11.47
CA VAL A 150 -0.11 -0.28 10.03
C VAL A 150 -1.27 -1.10 9.49
N ALA A 151 -2.24 -0.43 8.90
CA ALA A 151 -3.35 -1.05 8.18
C ALA A 151 -3.13 -0.92 6.67
N ILE A 152 -3.31 -2.00 5.91
CA ILE A 152 -3.17 -2.00 4.44
C ILE A 152 -4.38 -2.67 3.83
N HIS A 153 -5.04 -1.94 2.95
CA HIS A 153 -6.18 -2.37 2.16
C HIS A 153 -5.75 -2.49 0.70
N GLY A 154 -5.94 -3.68 0.15
CA GLY A 154 -5.73 -3.93 -1.27
C GLY A 154 -6.79 -3.22 -2.12
N PRO A 155 -6.56 -3.16 -3.45
CA PRO A 155 -7.52 -2.56 -4.35
C PRO A 155 -8.91 -3.20 -4.28
N GLU A 156 -9.93 -2.44 -4.66
CA GLU A 156 -11.29 -2.94 -4.71
C GLU A 156 -11.40 -4.18 -5.61
N GLY A 157 -12.16 -5.20 -5.16
CA GLY A 157 -12.27 -6.50 -5.84
C GLY A 157 -11.14 -7.49 -5.53
N TYR A 158 -9.93 -7.00 -5.25
CA TYR A 158 -8.77 -7.85 -5.00
C TYR A 158 -8.92 -8.63 -3.68
N ARG A 159 -8.14 -9.71 -3.56
CA ARG A 159 -8.03 -10.50 -2.33
C ARG A 159 -6.57 -10.62 -1.90
N ARG A 160 -6.35 -10.66 -0.59
CA ARG A 160 -5.06 -10.95 0.02
C ARG A 160 -4.58 -12.33 -0.42
N ASN A 161 -3.33 -12.42 -0.87
CA ASN A 161 -2.69 -13.69 -1.23
C ASN A 161 -1.64 -14.09 -0.19
N ARG A 162 -0.58 -13.27 -0.07
CA ARG A 162 0.58 -13.55 0.79
C ARG A 162 0.98 -12.31 1.56
N THR A 163 1.36 -12.49 2.81
CA THR A 163 1.74 -11.39 3.71
C THR A 163 2.84 -11.82 4.68
N ALA A 164 3.81 -10.94 4.91
CA ALA A 164 4.83 -11.05 5.96
C ALA A 164 5.13 -9.64 6.52
N PRO A 165 5.38 -9.47 7.82
CA PRO A 165 5.22 -10.45 8.90
C PRO A 165 3.75 -10.88 9.06
N GLN A 166 3.49 -11.83 9.96
CA GLN A 166 2.13 -12.31 10.19
C GLN A 166 1.28 -11.17 10.79
N PRO A 167 0.14 -10.81 10.17
CA PRO A 167 -0.72 -9.77 10.68
C PRO A 167 -1.42 -10.17 11.98
N ILE A 168 -1.60 -9.19 12.86
CA ILE A 168 -2.39 -9.33 14.09
C ILE A 168 -3.89 -9.45 13.77
N ARG A 169 -4.31 -8.91 12.62
CA ARG A 169 -5.66 -9.11 12.06
C ARG A 169 -5.58 -9.15 10.54
N ALA A 170 -6.31 -10.07 9.92
CA ALA A 170 -6.33 -10.22 8.47
C ALA A 170 -7.77 -10.44 7.98
N ARG A 171 -8.19 -9.70 6.96
CA ARG A 171 -9.48 -9.84 6.26
C ARG A 171 -9.27 -10.19 4.79
N ARG A 172 -10.36 -10.45 4.05
CA ARG A 172 -10.29 -10.88 2.63
C ARG A 172 -9.36 -10.00 1.79
N ASN A 173 -9.41 -8.68 1.95
CA ASN A 173 -8.65 -7.70 1.17
C ASN A 173 -7.82 -6.74 2.04
N SER A 174 -7.59 -7.05 3.32
CA SER A 174 -6.82 -6.17 4.20
C SER A 174 -6.04 -6.89 5.28
N ILE A 175 -5.07 -6.18 5.84
CA ILE A 175 -4.26 -6.60 6.98
C ILE A 175 -4.03 -5.46 7.96
N LEU A 176 -3.83 -5.82 9.22
CA LEU A 176 -3.35 -4.96 10.29
C LEU A 176 -2.10 -5.59 10.90
N ILE A 177 -1.04 -4.80 10.98
CA ILE A 177 0.27 -5.19 11.52
C ILE A 177 0.58 -4.29 12.70
N SER A 178 1.02 -4.85 13.82
CA SER A 178 1.50 -4.04 14.93
C SER A 178 3.01 -3.81 14.84
N THR A 179 3.42 -2.56 14.92
CA THR A 179 4.85 -2.17 14.93
C THR A 179 5.52 -2.47 16.26
N ARG A 180 4.74 -2.75 17.32
CA ARG A 180 5.26 -3.11 18.65
C ARG A 180 5.74 -4.55 18.73
N THR A 181 5.13 -5.43 17.94
CA THR A 181 5.36 -6.89 18.02
C THR A 181 5.99 -7.48 16.77
N SER A 182 6.11 -6.70 15.69
CA SER A 182 6.54 -7.20 14.39
C SER A 182 7.65 -6.34 13.80
N ASP A 183 8.65 -7.01 13.21
CA ASP A 183 9.69 -6.37 12.41
C ASP A 183 9.21 -6.19 10.96
N LEU A 184 9.25 -4.96 10.46
CA LEU A 184 8.85 -4.59 9.10
C LEU A 184 9.99 -4.64 8.09
N SER A 185 11.20 -5.02 8.49
CA SER A 185 12.38 -5.06 7.61
C SER A 185 12.15 -5.96 6.38
N ASN A 186 11.43 -7.06 6.54
CA ASN A 186 11.04 -7.97 5.44
C ASN A 186 9.55 -7.86 5.10
N PHE A 187 8.96 -6.67 5.29
CA PHE A 187 7.54 -6.47 5.04
C PHE A 187 7.18 -6.81 3.58
N PHE A 188 6.07 -7.51 3.42
CA PHE A 188 5.52 -7.91 2.14
C PHE A 188 4.00 -8.05 2.27
N ALA A 189 3.24 -7.44 1.37
CA ALA A 189 1.81 -7.71 1.23
C ALA A 189 1.42 -7.76 -0.25
N GLU A 190 0.84 -8.89 -0.65
CA GLU A 190 0.37 -9.13 -2.00
C GLU A 190 -1.15 -9.26 -2.01
N PHE A 191 -1.77 -8.49 -2.91
CA PHE A 191 -3.18 -8.57 -3.24
C PHE A 191 -3.32 -8.97 -4.70
N VAL A 192 -4.19 -9.92 -4.98
CA VAL A 192 -4.41 -10.47 -6.32
C VAL A 192 -5.82 -10.18 -6.79
N ASP A 193 -5.96 -9.84 -8.07
CA ASP A 193 -7.23 -9.79 -8.76
C ASP A 193 -7.70 -11.24 -9.02
N PRO A 194 -8.82 -11.68 -8.41
CA PRO A 194 -9.33 -13.03 -8.65
C PRO A 194 -9.86 -13.23 -10.08
N ASP A 195 -10.23 -12.15 -10.77
CA ASP A 195 -10.87 -12.17 -12.09
C ASP A 195 -9.86 -11.99 -13.23
N ALA A 196 -8.61 -11.64 -12.92
CA ALA A 196 -7.56 -11.51 -13.91
C ALA A 196 -7.28 -12.86 -14.60
N ALA A 197 -7.31 -12.85 -15.93
CA ALA A 197 -7.10 -14.02 -16.77
C ALA A 197 -5.77 -14.70 -16.42
N THR A 198 -5.83 -15.99 -16.08
CA THR A 198 -4.61 -16.77 -15.84
C THR A 198 -3.85 -16.84 -17.16
N PRO A 199 -2.57 -16.44 -17.22
CA PRO A 199 -1.81 -16.58 -18.45
C PRO A 199 -1.85 -18.05 -18.84
N THR A 200 -2.49 -18.32 -19.98
CA THR A 200 -2.47 -19.65 -20.58
C THR A 200 -1.02 -19.90 -20.92
N ALA A 201 -0.40 -20.88 -20.26
CA ALA A 201 0.94 -21.29 -20.62
C ALA A 201 0.92 -21.65 -22.11
N THR A 202 1.51 -20.80 -22.94
CA THR A 202 1.74 -21.12 -24.35
C THR A 202 2.55 -22.40 -24.35
N ALA A 203 1.94 -23.50 -24.79
CA ALA A 203 2.61 -24.77 -24.90
C ALA A 203 3.90 -24.55 -25.68
N THR A 204 5.04 -24.86 -25.05
CA THR A 204 6.33 -24.90 -25.73
C THR A 204 6.14 -25.79 -26.96
N PRO A 205 6.39 -25.29 -28.20
CA PRO A 205 6.33 -26.17 -29.36
C PRO A 205 7.33 -27.28 -29.11
N THR A 206 6.83 -28.51 -29.00
CA THR A 206 7.67 -29.70 -28.92
C THR A 206 8.48 -29.71 -30.19
N ALA A 207 9.78 -29.47 -30.09
CA ALA A 207 10.69 -29.63 -31.21
C ALA A 207 10.64 -31.10 -31.63
N THR A 208 9.91 -31.39 -32.71
CA THR A 208 9.98 -32.67 -33.40
C THR A 208 11.42 -32.89 -33.80
N THR A 209 12.12 -33.75 -33.07
CA THR A 209 13.45 -34.18 -33.45
C THR A 209 13.25 -35.19 -34.58
N THR A 210 13.25 -34.70 -35.82
CA THR A 210 13.32 -35.57 -37.00
C THR A 210 14.67 -36.28 -36.95
N ALA A 211 14.66 -37.57 -36.65
CA ALA A 211 15.85 -38.41 -36.68
C ALA A 211 16.39 -38.47 -38.13
N THR A 212 17.57 -37.90 -38.33
CA THR A 212 18.33 -38.04 -39.58
C THR A 212 18.90 -39.46 -39.67
N PRO A 213 18.74 -40.19 -40.79
CA PRO A 213 19.44 -41.46 -41.00
C PRO A 213 20.92 -41.21 -41.33
N PRO A 214 21.83 -42.15 -41.05
CA PRO A 214 23.25 -41.95 -41.25
C PRO A 214 23.57 -42.00 -42.75
N GLY A 215 24.17 -40.93 -43.27
CA GLY A 215 24.65 -40.83 -44.65
C GLY A 215 25.97 -40.09 -44.70
N ASP A 216 26.99 -40.76 -45.23
CA ASP A 216 28.36 -40.30 -45.38
C ASP A 216 28.52 -39.07 -46.30
N GLY A 217 29.43 -38.18 -45.90
CA GLY A 217 30.26 -37.38 -46.81
C GLY A 217 29.73 -36.03 -47.31
N GLY A 218 30.53 -34.98 -47.11
CA GLY A 218 30.50 -33.78 -47.96
C GLY A 218 30.44 -32.45 -47.22
N ALA A 219 31.48 -31.63 -47.42
CA ALA A 219 31.60 -30.25 -46.96
C ALA A 219 30.48 -29.33 -47.49
N GLY A 220 30.02 -28.39 -46.66
CA GLY A 220 29.07 -27.37 -47.08
C GLY A 220 28.63 -26.46 -45.94
N ASP A 221 28.63 -25.17 -46.23
CA ASP A 221 28.56 -24.02 -45.33
C ASP A 221 27.16 -23.73 -44.74
N ALA A 222 27.14 -22.74 -43.82
CA ALA A 222 26.02 -21.85 -43.48
C ALA A 222 24.90 -22.33 -42.54
N GLY A 223 25.05 -21.96 -41.26
CA GLY A 223 24.21 -20.92 -40.64
C GLY A 223 22.80 -21.30 -40.14
N VAL A 224 22.64 -21.39 -38.81
CA VAL A 224 21.43 -20.90 -38.12
C VAL A 224 21.82 -20.34 -36.76
N ALA A 225 21.66 -19.02 -36.64
CA ALA A 225 21.49 -18.36 -35.36
C ALA A 225 20.01 -18.48 -34.95
N LEU A 226 19.74 -18.89 -33.71
CA LEU A 226 18.90 -18.09 -32.83
C LEU A 226 19.08 -18.54 -31.37
N ARG A 227 19.67 -17.63 -30.58
CA ARG A 227 19.48 -17.58 -29.13
C ARG A 227 18.00 -17.36 -28.87
N ALA A 228 17.32 -18.32 -28.25
CA ALA A 228 16.08 -18.06 -27.54
C ALA A 228 16.32 -18.33 -26.06
N VAL A 229 16.28 -17.23 -25.33
CA VAL A 229 16.46 -17.07 -23.90
C VAL A 229 15.47 -17.97 -23.14
N VAL A 230 16.00 -18.87 -22.31
CA VAL A 230 15.25 -19.49 -21.22
C VAL A 230 15.23 -18.48 -20.06
N LEU A 231 14.15 -17.72 -19.94
CA LEU A 231 13.83 -16.96 -18.73
C LEU A 231 12.31 -16.97 -18.54
N ALA A 232 11.85 -17.90 -17.69
CA ALA A 232 10.83 -17.64 -16.67
C ALA A 232 10.46 -18.95 -15.94
N LEU A 233 11.44 -19.58 -15.28
CA LEU A 233 11.16 -20.53 -14.19
C LEU A 233 12.07 -20.18 -13.00
N LEU A 234 11.55 -19.29 -12.15
CA LEU A 234 11.85 -19.07 -10.71
C LEU A 234 13.31 -18.73 -10.32
N PRO A 235 13.52 -17.88 -9.29
CA PRO A 235 13.55 -18.45 -7.94
C PRO A 235 12.96 -17.56 -6.84
N ALA A 236 12.03 -18.13 -6.07
CA ALA A 236 11.79 -17.77 -4.67
C ALA A 236 12.86 -18.38 -3.74
N ALA A 237 14.14 -18.43 -4.16
CA ALA A 237 15.19 -19.20 -3.49
C ALA A 237 16.56 -18.50 -3.45
N LEU A 238 16.60 -17.17 -3.45
CA LEU A 238 17.84 -16.40 -3.29
C LEU A 238 17.71 -15.41 -2.12
N PHE A 239 17.57 -15.93 -0.90
CA PHE A 239 17.73 -15.14 0.33
C PHE A 239 18.23 -15.96 1.53
N VAL A 240 19.07 -16.98 1.31
CA VAL A 240 19.74 -17.74 2.40
C VAL A 240 21.27 -17.67 2.33
N ALA A 241 21.87 -16.91 1.41
CA ALA A 241 23.33 -16.90 1.22
C ALA A 241 24.06 -15.61 1.66
N ALA A 242 23.48 -14.78 2.56
CA ALA A 242 24.14 -13.57 3.05
C ALA A 242 24.17 -13.41 4.60
N MET A 243 23.95 -14.48 5.36
CA MET A 243 24.22 -14.51 6.81
C MET A 243 25.08 -15.71 7.18
N GLY A 244 26.27 -15.75 6.59
CA GLY A 244 27.26 -16.77 6.89
C GLY A 244 28.66 -16.30 6.53
N ARG A 245 29.16 -15.32 7.29
CA ARG A 245 30.58 -15.13 7.55
C ARG A 245 30.80 -14.15 8.70
N ASP A 246 31.47 -14.68 9.71
CA ASP A 246 32.05 -14.14 10.95
C ASP A 246 32.26 -12.62 11.04
#